data_AF-A0A242NA66-F1
#
_entry.id   AF-A0A242NA66-F1
#
_cell.length_a   1.000
_cell.length_b   1.000
_cell.length_c   1.000
_cell.angle_alpha   90.00
_cell.angle_beta   90.00
_cell.angle_gamma   90.00
#
_symmetry.space_group_name_H-M   'P 1'
#
loop_
_entity.id
_entity.type
_entity.pdbx_description
1 polymer ?
#
loop_
_entity_poly.entity_id
_entity_poly.type
_entity_poly.pdbx_seq_one_letter_code
_entity_poly.pdbx_strand_id
1 'polypeptide(L)'
;MNIKSEKAEGQKSSAAGAVPKKLVPFGGYYTNKVPGHDPELTETGPGTPMGEYMRAFWHPVCMAIELTDTPRFLKILGEELVAFRDGSGAVGVLHAHCVHRGASLEYGAIQEHGIKCCYHGMVFDVDGSCLHVPFPNGEEKEAEKYACSIQQGAYKAVERHGLVFAYMGPPDKEPPFPEWEGDFTVAPTDELVPYSNFQHCNWLQVQDNAADNYHPTALHAGKNVVNGKYQGTTFDEVGAKSMEVAPDMHFAPVQQGRSLACAGARRVDKDRMFVRVQHQVLPNLSLHAYTSEDGAKKKLFSRFHIIRWTVPVDDENSKMIGWRVMGPGIDTRGIGDKSLVGYESIDFLEGQVAMRRPERFGKYKLEELPPIPTNHREREHYKDAQYAPGDYEAIISQRPIAVHSLENPTKFDAGLFLFRKMLRDAVRGTNPAASAENFADWFRANAGSPNSYCSGNVFDLPEAETVEQEVANRRALTKKLVAILTDSEALKGEERAQFVREKFESLEASMKA
;
A
#
# COMPACT_ATOMS: atom_id res chain seq x y z
N MET A 1 -21.24 64.79 -10.34
CA MET A 1 -20.12 64.83 -9.36
C MET A 1 -20.04 63.47 -8.69
N ASN A 2 -18.83 62.91 -8.63
CA ASN A 2 -18.52 61.50 -8.43
C ASN A 2 -19.05 60.90 -7.11
N ILE A 3 -19.69 59.74 -7.22
CA ILE A 3 -19.80 58.72 -6.17
C ILE A 3 -18.69 57.71 -6.46
N LYS A 4 -17.73 57.53 -5.55
CA LYS A 4 -16.75 56.43 -5.61
C LYS A 4 -16.85 55.59 -4.35
N SER A 5 -17.13 54.32 -4.60
CA SER A 5 -17.17 53.17 -3.69
C SER A 5 -15.84 52.95 -2.97
N GLU A 6 -15.91 52.77 -1.65
CA GLU A 6 -14.82 52.19 -0.86
C GLU A 6 -14.65 50.72 -1.24
N LYS A 7 -13.41 50.35 -1.59
CA LYS A 7 -12.99 48.97 -1.87
C LYS A 7 -12.47 48.35 -0.57
N ALA A 8 -13.01 47.17 -0.28
CA ALA A 8 -12.51 46.23 0.71
C ALA A 8 -11.00 45.97 0.54
N GLU A 9 -10.27 46.05 1.64
CA GLU A 9 -8.87 45.66 1.76
C GLU A 9 -8.75 44.14 1.65
N GLY A 10 -8.12 43.68 0.57
CA GLY A 10 -7.69 42.30 0.43
C GLY A 10 -6.40 42.05 1.20
N GLN A 11 -6.41 41.04 2.08
CA GLN A 11 -5.22 40.35 2.55
C GLN A 11 -4.49 39.75 1.34
N LYS A 12 -3.43 40.42 0.88
CA LYS A 12 -2.43 39.81 0.01
C LYS A 12 -1.51 38.96 0.89
N SER A 13 -1.58 37.64 0.76
CA SER A 13 -0.55 36.77 1.30
C SER A 13 0.76 37.06 0.56
N SER A 14 1.81 37.34 1.31
CA SER A 14 3.15 37.55 0.78
C SER A 14 3.71 36.21 0.32
N ALA A 15 3.80 36.02 -0.99
CA ALA A 15 4.72 35.06 -1.56
C ALA A 15 6.14 35.52 -1.23
N ALA A 16 6.72 34.99 -0.15
CA ALA A 16 8.13 35.15 0.15
C ALA A 16 8.93 34.54 -1.01
N GLY A 17 9.64 35.39 -1.76
CA GLY A 17 10.51 34.95 -2.85
C GLY A 17 11.57 33.98 -2.31
N ALA A 18 11.77 32.86 -3.02
CA ALA A 18 12.79 31.89 -2.67
C ALA A 18 14.18 32.56 -2.72
N VAL A 19 14.81 32.72 -1.55
CA VAL A 19 16.22 33.15 -1.48
C VAL A 19 17.06 32.08 -2.19
N PRO A 20 17.91 32.44 -3.16
CA PRO A 20 18.76 31.47 -3.83
C PRO A 20 19.63 30.75 -2.78
N LYS A 21 19.46 29.43 -2.65
CA LYS A 21 20.36 28.60 -1.82
C LYS A 21 21.73 28.60 -2.50
N LYS A 22 22.61 29.51 -2.12
CA LYS A 22 24.00 29.52 -2.60
C LYS A 22 24.69 28.26 -2.06
N LEU A 23 25.23 27.43 -2.96
CA LEU A 23 26.03 26.28 -2.58
C LEU A 23 27.23 26.76 -1.73
N VAL A 24 27.38 26.22 -0.53
CA VAL A 24 28.56 26.37 0.31
C VAL A 24 29.31 25.03 0.30
N PRO A 25 30.43 24.90 -0.43
CA PRO A 25 31.24 23.69 -0.39
C PRO A 25 31.61 23.32 1.04
N PHE A 26 31.49 22.03 1.39
CA PHE A 26 31.69 21.51 2.76
C PHE A 26 30.81 22.19 3.82
N GLY A 27 29.68 22.79 3.43
CA GLY A 27 28.74 23.51 4.30
C GLY A 27 27.84 22.63 5.18
N GLY A 28 28.22 21.38 5.44
CA GLY A 28 27.45 20.44 6.26
C GLY A 28 27.14 20.98 7.66
N TYR A 29 28.07 21.76 8.25
CA TYR A 29 27.87 22.42 9.54
C TYR A 29 26.63 23.35 9.56
N TYR A 30 26.29 23.99 8.43
CA TYR A 30 25.15 24.90 8.33
C TYR A 30 23.83 24.18 8.02
N THR A 31 23.89 22.89 7.69
CA THR A 31 22.74 22.07 7.28
C THR A 31 22.53 20.86 8.19
N ASN A 32 23.15 20.85 9.37
CA ASN A 32 23.09 19.76 10.35
C ASN A 32 21.82 19.75 11.22
N LYS A 33 20.92 20.72 11.03
CA LYS A 33 19.63 20.78 11.73
C LYS A 33 18.56 20.07 10.90
N VAL A 34 17.88 19.11 11.52
CA VAL A 34 16.76 18.39 10.93
C VAL A 34 15.46 18.99 11.49
N PRO A 35 14.58 19.57 10.65
CA PRO A 35 13.25 20.03 11.09
C PRO A 35 12.34 18.84 11.40
N GLY A 36 11.20 19.11 12.04
CA GLY A 36 10.18 18.09 12.32
C GLY A 36 9.50 17.57 11.05
N HIS A 37 8.85 16.40 11.18
CA HIS A 37 7.99 15.83 10.14
C HIS A 37 6.69 16.62 9.95
N ASP A 38 5.87 16.17 9.01
CA ASP A 38 4.56 16.75 8.70
C ASP A 38 3.45 15.96 9.44
N PRO A 39 3.00 16.41 10.62
CA PRO A 39 2.14 15.62 11.48
C PRO A 39 0.78 15.30 10.86
N GLU A 40 0.25 16.18 10.00
CA GLU A 40 -1.07 15.98 9.38
C GLU A 40 -1.15 14.73 8.49
N LEU A 41 -0.04 14.30 7.87
CA LEU A 41 -0.01 13.09 7.03
C LEU A 41 0.65 11.89 7.72
N THR A 42 1.63 12.12 8.59
CA THR A 42 2.45 11.04 9.13
C THR A 42 1.95 10.52 10.48
N GLU A 43 1.22 11.32 11.27
CA GLU A 43 0.68 10.87 12.56
C GLU A 43 -0.69 10.22 12.37
N THR A 44 -0.81 8.95 12.75
CA THR A 44 -1.95 8.06 12.42
C THR A 44 -2.67 7.49 13.65
N GLY A 45 -2.26 7.92 14.84
CA GLY A 45 -2.92 7.53 16.09
C GLY A 45 -4.37 8.01 16.23
N PRO A 46 -5.13 7.50 17.21
CA PRO A 46 -6.47 7.98 17.51
C PRO A 46 -6.52 9.50 17.73
N GLY A 47 -7.51 10.17 17.15
CA GLY A 47 -7.71 11.62 17.27
C GLY A 47 -6.85 12.48 16.34
N THR A 48 -5.91 11.92 15.57
CA THR A 48 -5.19 12.67 14.53
C THR A 48 -6.01 12.74 13.23
N PRO A 49 -5.85 13.80 12.41
CA PRO A 49 -6.63 13.92 11.16
C PRO A 49 -6.44 12.74 10.20
N MET A 50 -5.20 12.27 10.00
CA MET A 50 -4.94 11.10 9.14
C MET A 50 -5.41 9.80 9.79
N GLY A 51 -5.25 9.65 11.11
CA GLY A 51 -5.71 8.49 11.85
C GLY A 51 -7.22 8.28 11.69
N GLU A 52 -8.02 9.32 11.94
CA GLU A 52 -9.47 9.26 11.79
C GLU A 52 -9.90 9.02 10.33
N TYR A 53 -9.20 9.60 9.37
CA TYR A 53 -9.47 9.33 7.95
C TYR A 53 -9.18 7.87 7.61
N MET A 54 -8.04 7.31 8.03
CA MET A 54 -7.69 5.92 7.76
C MET A 54 -8.65 4.93 8.41
N ARG A 55 -9.07 5.15 9.67
CA ARG A 55 -10.00 4.26 10.39
C ARG A 55 -11.32 4.05 9.65
N ALA A 56 -11.74 5.02 8.85
CA ALA A 56 -12.96 4.93 8.06
C ALA A 56 -12.85 3.99 6.84
N PHE A 57 -11.72 3.29 6.66
CA PHE A 57 -11.50 2.29 5.61
C PHE A 57 -11.20 0.91 6.23
N TRP A 58 -11.50 -0.15 5.48
CA TRP A 58 -11.09 -1.52 5.83
C TRP A 58 -9.57 -1.67 5.68
N HIS A 59 -8.91 -2.21 6.72
CA HIS A 59 -7.47 -2.51 6.69
C HIS A 59 -7.21 -3.97 6.95
N PRO A 60 -6.34 -4.63 6.16
CA PRO A 60 -5.82 -5.93 6.55
C PRO A 60 -4.86 -5.75 7.74
N VAL A 61 -5.06 -6.51 8.83
CA VAL A 61 -4.32 -6.36 10.09
C VAL A 61 -3.33 -7.49 10.36
N CYS A 62 -3.62 -8.69 9.85
CA CYS A 62 -2.73 -9.85 9.89
C CYS A 62 -3.12 -10.86 8.81
N MET A 63 -2.28 -11.87 8.59
CA MET A 63 -2.66 -13.03 7.79
C MET A 63 -3.45 -14.03 8.64
N ALA A 64 -4.39 -14.73 8.02
CA ALA A 64 -5.21 -15.75 8.70
C ALA A 64 -4.36 -16.87 9.31
N ILE A 65 -3.21 -17.17 8.71
CA ILE A 65 -2.26 -18.18 9.21
C ILE A 65 -1.54 -17.76 10.52
N GLU A 66 -1.59 -16.47 10.87
CA GLU A 66 -1.09 -15.99 12.17
C GLU A 66 -2.07 -16.30 13.31
N LEU A 67 -3.32 -16.68 13.01
CA LEU A 67 -4.34 -17.04 13.99
C LEU A 67 -4.24 -18.53 14.31
N THR A 68 -3.40 -18.85 15.29
CA THR A 68 -3.12 -20.22 15.76
C THR A 68 -3.99 -20.58 16.96
N ASP A 69 -3.53 -21.50 17.82
CA ASP A 69 -4.17 -21.86 19.09
C ASP A 69 -3.94 -20.83 20.22
N THR A 70 -3.19 -19.77 19.93
CA THR A 70 -2.93 -18.65 20.85
C THR A 70 -3.27 -17.30 20.21
N PRO A 71 -3.66 -16.29 21.03
CA PRO A 71 -3.97 -14.95 20.51
C PRO A 71 -2.74 -14.27 19.91
N ARG A 72 -2.94 -13.54 18.81
CA ARG A 72 -1.90 -12.75 18.15
C ARG A 72 -1.96 -11.30 18.63
N PHE A 73 -0.98 -10.88 19.43
CA PHE A 73 -0.76 -9.46 19.69
C PHE A 73 -0.33 -8.73 18.41
N LEU A 74 -0.89 -7.56 18.14
CA LEU A 74 -0.50 -6.70 17.03
C LEU A 74 -0.81 -5.24 17.34
N LYS A 75 -0.13 -4.32 16.65
CA LYS A 75 -0.38 -2.88 16.74
C LYS A 75 -0.76 -2.34 15.36
N ILE A 76 -1.84 -1.57 15.28
CA ILE A 76 -2.39 -1.01 14.04
C ILE A 76 -2.88 0.41 14.33
N LEU A 77 -2.48 1.37 13.49
CA LEU A 77 -2.83 2.80 13.64
C LEU A 77 -2.54 3.30 15.07
N GLY A 78 -1.45 2.85 15.68
CA GLY A 78 -1.06 3.23 17.04
C GLY A 78 -1.74 2.46 18.18
N GLU A 79 -2.74 1.62 17.92
CA GLU A 79 -3.50 0.89 18.95
C GLU A 79 -3.01 -0.55 19.13
N GLU A 80 -2.93 -1.00 20.38
CA GLU A 80 -2.57 -2.37 20.75
C GLU A 80 -3.80 -3.28 20.75
N LEU A 81 -3.74 -4.35 19.97
CA LEU A 81 -4.84 -5.27 19.69
C LEU A 81 -4.42 -6.72 19.89
N VAL A 82 -5.42 -7.58 20.06
CA VAL A 82 -5.30 -9.03 19.92
C VAL A 82 -6.22 -9.52 18.81
N ALA A 83 -5.67 -10.29 17.89
CA ALA A 83 -6.44 -11.02 16.89
C ALA A 83 -6.45 -12.52 17.22
N PHE A 84 -7.59 -13.18 17.06
CA PHE A 84 -7.71 -14.62 17.29
C PHE A 84 -8.84 -15.21 16.44
N ARG A 85 -8.82 -16.53 16.31
CA ARG A 85 -9.95 -17.31 15.81
C ARG A 85 -10.47 -18.17 16.95
N ASP A 86 -11.75 -18.05 17.28
CA ASP A 86 -12.35 -18.89 18.32
C ASP A 86 -12.65 -20.31 17.83
N GLY A 87 -13.08 -21.19 18.75
CA GLY A 87 -13.40 -22.58 18.43
C GLY A 87 -14.54 -22.73 17.42
N SER A 88 -15.45 -21.76 17.35
CA SER A 88 -16.52 -21.70 16.35
C SER A 88 -16.04 -21.31 14.94
N GLY A 89 -14.81 -20.78 14.84
CA GLY A 89 -14.20 -20.30 13.61
C GLY A 89 -14.36 -18.79 13.36
N ALA A 90 -15.03 -18.08 14.25
CA ALA A 90 -15.21 -16.63 14.17
C ALA A 90 -13.89 -15.91 14.47
N VAL A 91 -13.66 -14.78 13.79
CA VAL A 91 -12.43 -13.98 13.94
C VAL A 91 -12.73 -12.77 14.82
N GLY A 92 -11.97 -12.61 15.90
CA GLY A 92 -12.01 -11.46 16.78
C GLY A 92 -10.79 -10.56 16.60
N VAL A 93 -11.00 -9.24 16.63
CA VAL A 93 -9.94 -8.23 16.75
C VAL A 93 -10.33 -7.27 17.88
N LEU A 94 -9.72 -7.44 19.04
CA LEU A 94 -10.09 -6.76 20.29
C LEU A 94 -8.94 -5.86 20.74
N HIS A 95 -9.25 -4.81 21.50
CA HIS A 95 -8.23 -4.08 22.28
C HIS A 95 -7.44 -5.06 23.15
N ALA A 96 -6.12 -4.92 23.20
CA ALA A 96 -5.26 -5.90 23.87
C ALA A 96 -5.44 -5.94 25.39
N HIS A 97 -5.86 -4.84 26.03
CA HIS A 97 -5.99 -4.75 27.47
C HIS A 97 -7.42 -5.05 27.93
N CYS A 98 -7.57 -6.05 28.80
CA CYS A 98 -8.84 -6.44 29.38
C CYS A 98 -9.46 -5.28 30.17
N VAL A 99 -10.70 -4.90 29.83
CA VAL A 99 -11.44 -3.78 30.46
C VAL A 99 -11.70 -3.94 31.96
N HIS A 100 -11.49 -5.13 32.52
CA HIS A 100 -11.60 -5.35 33.96
C HIS A 100 -10.48 -4.65 34.75
N ARG A 101 -9.22 -4.99 34.44
CA ARG A 101 -8.04 -4.53 35.20
C ARG A 101 -6.77 -4.33 34.36
N GLY A 102 -6.89 -4.31 33.04
CA GLY A 102 -5.80 -4.00 32.10
C GLY A 102 -4.83 -5.14 31.79
N ALA A 103 -5.10 -6.37 32.24
CA ALA A 103 -4.27 -7.52 31.85
C ALA A 103 -4.30 -7.73 30.34
N SER A 104 -3.14 -8.04 29.74
CA SER A 104 -3.03 -8.28 28.31
C SER A 104 -3.74 -9.58 27.92
N LEU A 105 -4.66 -9.48 26.96
CA LEU A 105 -5.37 -10.60 26.36
C LEU A 105 -4.47 -11.41 25.43
N GLU A 106 -3.24 -10.97 25.14
CA GLU A 106 -2.27 -11.78 24.38
C GLU A 106 -1.93 -13.09 25.10
N TYR A 107 -2.05 -13.09 26.43
CA TYR A 107 -1.88 -14.26 27.29
C TYR A 107 -3.22 -14.97 27.59
N GLY A 108 -4.30 -14.55 26.94
CA GLY A 108 -5.62 -15.14 27.10
C GLY A 108 -5.71 -16.54 26.49
N ALA A 109 -6.75 -17.28 26.89
CA ALA A 109 -7.08 -18.58 26.31
C ALA A 109 -8.23 -18.44 25.33
N ILE A 110 -8.03 -18.85 24.08
CA ILE A 110 -9.08 -18.95 23.07
C ILE A 110 -10.15 -19.93 23.58
N GLN A 111 -11.42 -19.55 23.54
CA GLN A 111 -12.55 -20.39 23.96
C GLN A 111 -13.35 -20.86 22.74
N GLU A 112 -14.37 -21.70 22.94
CA GLU A 112 -15.30 -22.07 21.86
C GLU A 112 -15.93 -20.84 21.20
N HIS A 113 -16.34 -19.88 22.04
CA HIS A 113 -16.76 -18.54 21.62
C HIS A 113 -15.92 -17.50 22.35
N GLY A 114 -15.19 -16.69 21.59
CA GLY A 114 -14.40 -15.60 22.15
C GLY A 114 -13.08 -15.99 22.84
N ILE A 115 -12.64 -15.14 23.77
CA ILE A 115 -11.36 -15.24 24.46
C ILE A 115 -11.50 -15.03 25.98
N LYS A 116 -10.80 -15.85 26.77
CA LYS A 116 -10.76 -15.77 28.23
C LYS A 116 -9.50 -15.06 28.71
N CYS A 117 -9.67 -14.00 29.48
CA CYS A 117 -8.59 -13.27 30.15
C CYS A 117 -7.88 -14.16 31.18
N CYS A 118 -6.55 -14.22 31.12
CA CYS A 118 -5.73 -15.05 32.01
C CYS A 118 -5.74 -14.62 33.48
N TYR A 119 -6.16 -13.38 33.77
CA TYR A 119 -6.04 -12.86 35.13
C TYR A 119 -7.16 -13.36 36.04
N HIS A 120 -8.41 -13.03 35.72
CA HIS A 120 -9.55 -13.44 36.53
C HIS A 120 -10.51 -14.37 35.80
N GLY A 121 -10.34 -14.59 34.49
CA GLY A 121 -11.18 -15.51 33.73
C GLY A 121 -12.43 -14.89 33.10
N MET A 122 -12.51 -13.56 32.95
CA MET A 122 -13.56 -12.95 32.12
C MET A 122 -13.46 -13.46 30.68
N VAL A 123 -14.61 -13.78 30.07
CA VAL A 123 -14.70 -14.22 28.67
C VAL A 123 -15.39 -13.13 27.85
N PHE A 124 -14.80 -12.77 26.72
CA PHE A 124 -15.33 -11.79 25.78
C PHE A 124 -15.53 -12.42 24.41
N ASP A 125 -16.67 -12.16 23.78
CA ASP A 125 -16.96 -12.56 22.40
C ASP A 125 -16.14 -11.74 21.39
N VAL A 126 -16.16 -12.14 20.12
CA VAL A 126 -15.50 -11.45 19.01
C VAL A 126 -16.01 -10.03 18.78
N ASP A 127 -17.23 -9.71 19.22
CA ASP A 127 -17.83 -8.38 19.17
C ASP A 127 -17.58 -7.53 20.43
N GLY A 128 -16.85 -8.07 21.41
CA GLY A 128 -16.52 -7.40 22.67
C GLY A 128 -17.53 -7.63 23.80
N SER A 129 -18.66 -8.30 23.56
CA SER A 129 -19.64 -8.65 24.58
C SER A 129 -19.02 -9.52 25.67
N CYS A 130 -19.27 -9.21 26.94
CA CYS A 130 -18.82 -10.06 28.05
C CYS A 130 -19.74 -11.29 28.16
N LEU A 131 -19.23 -12.46 27.77
CA LEU A 131 -19.96 -13.73 27.81
C LEU A 131 -19.98 -14.37 29.20
N HIS A 132 -18.94 -14.12 30.00
CA HIS A 132 -18.81 -14.72 31.32
C HIS A 132 -18.05 -13.82 32.28
N VAL A 133 -18.65 -13.61 33.46
CA VAL A 133 -18.02 -12.99 34.62
C VAL A 133 -17.79 -14.09 35.68
N PRO A 134 -16.55 -14.26 36.16
CA PRO A 134 -16.16 -15.38 37.02
C PRO A 134 -16.63 -15.15 38.47
N PHE A 135 -17.85 -15.59 38.78
CA PHE A 135 -18.40 -15.61 40.14
C PHE A 135 -18.47 -17.05 40.69
N PRO A 136 -18.55 -17.22 42.02
CA PRO A 136 -18.80 -18.52 42.64
C PRO A 136 -20.10 -19.17 42.14
N ASN A 137 -20.12 -20.51 42.12
CA ASN A 137 -21.32 -21.28 41.78
C ASN A 137 -22.48 -20.89 42.70
N GLY A 138 -23.65 -20.61 42.12
CA GLY A 138 -24.84 -20.12 42.82
C GLY A 138 -25.01 -18.60 42.78
N GLU A 139 -24.05 -17.85 42.24
CA GLU A 139 -24.11 -16.38 42.08
C GLU A 139 -24.27 -15.94 40.60
N GLU A 140 -24.72 -16.83 39.71
CA GLU A 140 -24.79 -16.59 38.27
C GLU A 140 -25.64 -15.35 37.92
N LYS A 141 -26.72 -15.12 38.66
CA LYS A 141 -27.59 -13.94 38.49
C LYS A 141 -26.88 -12.62 38.80
N GLU A 142 -25.92 -12.61 39.72
CA GLU A 142 -25.12 -11.40 39.97
C GLU A 142 -24.08 -11.22 38.86
N ALA A 143 -23.44 -12.30 38.41
CA ALA A 143 -22.53 -12.26 37.26
C ALA A 143 -23.21 -11.71 36.00
N GLU A 144 -24.45 -12.13 35.71
CA GLU A 144 -25.23 -11.64 34.56
C GLU A 144 -25.41 -10.12 34.58
N LYS A 145 -25.63 -9.50 35.76
CA LYS A 145 -25.77 -8.04 35.88
C LYS A 145 -24.50 -7.31 35.46
N TYR A 146 -23.33 -7.86 35.80
CA TYR A 146 -22.05 -7.28 35.41
C TYR A 146 -21.76 -7.52 33.93
N ALA A 147 -22.04 -8.72 33.42
CA ALA A 147 -21.83 -9.08 32.02
C ALA A 147 -22.52 -8.09 31.06
N CYS A 148 -23.75 -7.67 31.39
CA CYS A 148 -24.50 -6.69 30.58
C CYS A 148 -23.88 -5.27 30.52
N SER A 149 -22.92 -4.94 31.39
CA SER A 149 -22.34 -3.59 31.50
C SER A 149 -20.85 -3.51 31.15
N ILE A 150 -20.17 -4.66 31.07
CA ILE A 150 -18.75 -4.75 30.76
C ILE A 150 -18.61 -5.07 29.28
N GLN A 151 -17.91 -4.20 28.54
CA GLN A 151 -17.68 -4.36 27.11
C GLN A 151 -16.19 -4.21 26.82
N GLN A 152 -15.60 -5.23 26.21
CA GLN A 152 -14.24 -5.15 25.70
C GLN A 152 -14.25 -4.36 24.39
N GLY A 153 -13.26 -3.47 24.19
CA GLY A 153 -13.13 -2.79 22.90
C GLY A 153 -12.89 -3.81 21.78
N ALA A 154 -13.66 -3.73 20.72
CA ALA A 154 -13.61 -4.65 19.58
C ALA A 154 -13.83 -3.92 18.26
N TYR A 155 -13.23 -4.45 17.20
CA TYR A 155 -13.42 -4.00 15.83
C TYR A 155 -14.02 -5.12 15.01
N LYS A 156 -14.97 -4.76 14.14
CA LYS A 156 -15.54 -5.73 13.20
C LYS A 156 -14.42 -6.27 12.32
N ALA A 157 -14.29 -7.59 12.28
CA ALA A 157 -13.27 -8.26 11.50
C ALA A 157 -13.87 -9.30 10.55
N VAL A 158 -13.24 -9.47 9.39
CA VAL A 158 -13.61 -10.48 8.39
C VAL A 158 -12.36 -11.12 7.81
N GLU A 159 -12.44 -12.41 7.52
CA GLU A 159 -11.42 -13.09 6.74
C GLU A 159 -11.76 -13.06 5.24
N ARG A 160 -10.76 -12.73 4.42
CA ARG A 160 -10.84 -12.71 2.96
C ARG A 160 -9.51 -13.20 2.38
N HIS A 161 -9.57 -14.28 1.61
CA HIS A 161 -8.43 -14.83 0.86
C HIS A 161 -7.13 -14.92 1.69
N GLY A 162 -7.23 -15.45 2.91
CA GLY A 162 -6.08 -15.64 3.80
C GLY A 162 -5.58 -14.38 4.53
N LEU A 163 -6.28 -13.25 4.42
CA LEU A 163 -6.04 -12.04 5.22
C LEU A 163 -7.21 -11.76 6.17
N VAL A 164 -6.91 -11.21 7.34
CA VAL A 164 -7.91 -10.69 8.28
C VAL A 164 -7.98 -9.19 8.11
N PHE A 165 -9.16 -8.68 7.77
CA PHE A 165 -9.46 -7.26 7.68
C PHE A 165 -10.22 -6.80 8.91
N ALA A 166 -9.93 -5.60 9.39
CA ALA A 166 -10.69 -4.93 10.44
C ALA A 166 -11.17 -3.56 9.97
N TYR A 167 -12.38 -3.19 10.38
CA TYR A 167 -12.90 -1.83 10.25
C TYR A 167 -12.80 -1.12 11.61
N MET A 168 -12.00 -0.06 11.65
CA MET A 168 -11.64 0.65 12.90
C MET A 168 -12.37 1.97 13.09
N GLY A 169 -13.29 2.30 12.18
CA GLY A 169 -14.06 3.54 12.18
C GLY A 169 -15.39 3.42 12.92
N PRO A 170 -16.22 4.49 12.91
CA PRO A 170 -17.53 4.48 13.54
C PRO A 170 -18.44 3.38 12.97
N PRO A 171 -18.99 2.45 13.78
CA PRO A 171 -19.76 1.30 13.29
C PRO A 171 -20.97 1.66 12.41
N ASP A 172 -21.60 2.81 12.65
CA ASP A 172 -22.73 3.34 11.89
C ASP A 172 -22.33 3.87 10.49
N LYS A 173 -21.03 4.02 10.23
CA LYS A 173 -20.46 4.54 8.98
C LYS A 173 -19.68 3.49 8.19
N GLU A 174 -19.82 2.22 8.52
CA GLU A 174 -19.15 1.11 7.84
C GLU A 174 -19.38 1.18 6.31
N PRO A 175 -18.30 1.22 5.50
CA PRO A 175 -18.42 1.09 4.05
C PRO A 175 -18.58 -0.39 3.67
N PRO A 176 -19.18 -0.68 2.49
CA PRO A 176 -19.04 -2.00 1.90
C PRO A 176 -17.57 -2.40 1.81
N PHE A 177 -17.29 -3.69 1.98
CA PHE A 177 -15.95 -4.21 1.77
C PHE A 177 -15.52 -3.93 0.31
N PRO A 178 -14.34 -3.31 0.09
CA PRO A 178 -13.91 -2.97 -1.25
C PRO A 178 -13.18 -4.16 -1.90
N GLU A 179 -13.87 -4.85 -2.79
CA GLU A 179 -13.38 -6.01 -3.55
C GLU A 179 -12.49 -5.56 -4.71
N TRP A 180 -11.34 -4.97 -4.38
CA TRP A 180 -10.34 -4.60 -5.38
C TRP A 180 -9.71 -5.81 -6.05
N GLU A 181 -9.74 -6.97 -5.40
CA GLU A 181 -9.37 -8.27 -5.94
C GLU A 181 -10.48 -8.94 -6.74
N GLY A 182 -11.73 -8.55 -6.48
CA GLY A 182 -12.91 -9.03 -7.17
C GLY A 182 -12.94 -8.58 -8.62
N ASP A 183 -13.78 -9.23 -9.42
CA ASP A 183 -14.13 -8.82 -10.78
C ASP A 183 -12.88 -8.56 -11.67
N PHE A 184 -12.40 -9.63 -12.31
CA PHE A 184 -11.37 -9.61 -13.39
C PHE A 184 -9.99 -9.20 -12.92
N THR A 185 -9.84 -8.72 -11.69
CA THR A 185 -8.58 -8.36 -11.08
C THR A 185 -7.82 -9.69 -10.80
N VAL A 186 -8.54 -10.76 -10.43
CA VAL A 186 -8.10 -12.16 -10.38
C VAL A 186 -8.94 -12.96 -11.37
N ALA A 187 -8.35 -13.50 -12.43
CA ALA A 187 -9.05 -14.47 -13.29
C ALA A 187 -9.38 -15.73 -12.46
N PRO A 188 -10.38 -16.55 -12.85
CA PRO A 188 -10.66 -17.81 -12.15
C PRO A 188 -9.45 -18.76 -12.04
N THR A 189 -8.43 -18.56 -12.89
CA THR A 189 -7.17 -19.30 -12.89
C THR A 189 -6.05 -18.65 -12.08
N ASP A 190 -6.25 -17.44 -11.58
CA ASP A 190 -5.27 -16.70 -10.81
C ASP A 190 -5.41 -17.05 -9.31
N GLU A 191 -4.27 -17.12 -8.62
CA GLU A 191 -4.15 -17.42 -7.20
C GLU A 191 -3.76 -16.13 -6.45
N LEU A 192 -4.56 -15.79 -5.43
CA LEU A 192 -4.25 -14.74 -4.46
C LEU A 192 -3.41 -15.35 -3.34
N VAL A 193 -2.11 -15.05 -3.32
CA VAL A 193 -1.19 -15.55 -2.29
C VAL A 193 -0.97 -14.44 -1.25
N PRO A 194 -1.45 -14.59 0.00
CA PRO A 194 -1.34 -13.55 1.03
C PRO A 194 0.10 -13.38 1.50
N TYR A 195 0.48 -12.15 1.83
CA TYR A 195 1.76 -11.84 2.44
C TYR A 195 1.66 -10.64 3.40
N SER A 196 2.62 -10.51 4.31
CA SER A 196 2.70 -9.41 5.27
C SER A 196 4.16 -9.11 5.60
N ASN A 197 4.59 -7.88 5.31
CA ASN A 197 5.98 -7.44 5.41
C ASN A 197 6.08 -6.11 6.17
N PHE A 198 6.72 -6.13 7.32
CA PHE A 198 7.02 -5.03 8.20
C PHE A 198 8.06 -4.09 7.59
N GLN A 199 7.91 -2.80 7.88
CA GLN A 199 8.78 -1.72 7.45
C GLN A 199 9.07 -0.82 8.66
N HIS A 200 10.35 -0.63 8.97
CA HIS A 200 10.81 0.27 10.04
C HIS A 200 10.80 1.73 9.58
N CYS A 201 9.65 2.18 9.10
CA CYS A 201 9.39 3.56 8.74
C CYS A 201 7.88 3.86 8.69
N ASN A 202 7.58 5.15 8.71
CA ASN A 202 6.25 5.69 8.47
C ASN A 202 5.66 5.17 7.15
N TRP A 203 4.35 4.93 7.14
CA TRP A 203 3.61 4.40 6.01
C TRP A 203 3.79 5.22 4.72
N LEU A 204 3.91 6.54 4.81
CA LEU A 204 3.89 7.40 3.62
C LEU A 204 5.13 7.19 2.73
N GLN A 205 6.28 6.84 3.31
CA GLN A 205 7.50 6.52 2.55
C GLN A 205 7.30 5.30 1.66
N VAL A 206 6.62 4.27 2.18
CA VAL A 206 6.34 3.03 1.46
C VAL A 206 5.32 3.27 0.35
N GLN A 207 4.31 4.11 0.64
CA GLN A 207 3.30 4.50 -0.35
C GLN A 207 3.91 5.34 -1.48
N ASP A 208 4.81 6.29 -1.17
CA ASP A 208 5.51 7.07 -2.18
C ASP A 208 6.36 6.17 -3.10
N ASN A 209 7.09 5.19 -2.53
CA ASN A 209 7.83 4.21 -3.32
C ASN A 209 6.92 3.43 -4.28
N ALA A 210 5.70 3.10 -3.87
CA ALA A 210 4.74 2.36 -4.67
C ALA A 210 4.26 3.13 -5.91
N ALA A 211 4.15 4.46 -5.82
CA ALA A 211 3.77 5.32 -6.94
C ALA A 211 4.91 5.55 -7.94
N ASP A 212 6.16 5.40 -7.49
CA ASP A 212 7.34 5.73 -8.27
C ASP A 212 7.70 4.65 -9.30
N ASN A 213 7.62 4.99 -10.59
CA ASN A 213 8.10 4.14 -11.67
C ASN A 213 9.56 4.44 -12.05
N TYR A 214 10.19 5.45 -11.46
CA TYR A 214 11.53 5.91 -11.80
C TYR A 214 12.62 5.17 -11.02
N HIS A 215 12.47 4.93 -9.70
CA HIS A 215 13.49 4.23 -8.90
C HIS A 215 13.97 2.88 -9.44
N PRO A 216 13.17 2.05 -10.16
CA PRO A 216 13.65 0.76 -10.64
C PRO A 216 14.88 0.88 -11.55
N THR A 217 15.02 2.01 -12.24
CA THR A 217 16.15 2.28 -13.15
C THR A 217 17.47 2.46 -12.43
N ALA A 218 17.42 2.88 -11.16
CA ALA A 218 18.57 3.08 -10.31
C ALA A 218 18.75 1.90 -9.36
N LEU A 219 17.71 1.60 -8.58
CA LEU A 219 17.75 0.64 -7.47
C LEU A 219 17.75 -0.82 -7.94
N HIS A 220 17.01 -1.13 -9.01
CA HIS A 220 16.82 -2.50 -9.51
C HIS A 220 17.57 -2.74 -10.82
N ALA A 221 18.64 -1.99 -11.08
CA ALA A 221 19.50 -2.14 -12.25
C ALA A 221 20.89 -2.59 -11.83
N GLY A 222 21.37 -3.68 -12.44
CA GLY A 222 22.62 -4.29 -12.04
C GLY A 222 23.81 -3.33 -12.08
N LYS A 223 23.91 -2.49 -13.11
CA LYS A 223 25.02 -1.53 -13.26
C LYS A 223 25.25 -0.60 -12.06
N ASN A 224 24.29 -0.46 -11.14
CA ASN A 224 24.36 0.46 -10.00
C ASN A 224 24.72 -0.21 -8.67
N VAL A 225 25.09 -1.49 -8.67
CA VAL A 225 25.50 -2.21 -7.45
C VAL A 225 27.01 -2.17 -7.23
N VAL A 226 27.43 -2.38 -5.98
CA VAL A 226 28.85 -2.29 -5.61
C VAL A 226 29.58 -3.60 -5.96
N ASN A 227 30.69 -3.49 -6.69
CA ASN A 227 31.54 -4.62 -7.11
C ASN A 227 30.78 -5.71 -7.90
N GLY A 228 29.70 -5.36 -8.60
CA GLY A 228 28.90 -6.32 -9.37
C GLY A 228 28.18 -7.37 -8.51
N LYS A 229 28.00 -7.12 -7.21
CA LYS A 229 27.19 -7.96 -6.32
C LYS A 229 25.72 -7.58 -6.45
N TYR A 230 24.91 -8.46 -7.00
CA TYR A 230 23.48 -8.22 -7.23
C TYR A 230 22.63 -8.76 -6.09
N GLN A 231 21.37 -8.29 -6.01
CA GLN A 231 20.38 -8.97 -5.20
C GLN A 231 20.09 -10.34 -5.80
N GLY A 232 20.01 -11.37 -4.97
CA GLY A 232 19.42 -12.63 -5.40
C GLY A 232 17.96 -12.40 -5.77
N THR A 233 17.53 -13.01 -6.87
CA THR A 233 16.15 -12.98 -7.34
C THR A 233 15.73 -14.36 -7.78
N THR A 234 14.43 -14.66 -7.74
CA THR A 234 13.94 -15.80 -8.55
C THR A 234 13.97 -15.50 -10.05
N PHE A 235 14.38 -14.28 -10.43
CA PHE A 235 14.24 -13.76 -11.78
C PHE A 235 15.53 -13.85 -12.60
N ASP A 236 16.73 -14.03 -12.02
CA ASP A 236 18.05 -13.87 -12.67
C ASP A 236 18.19 -12.59 -13.55
N GLU A 237 17.23 -11.66 -13.44
CA GLU A 237 16.95 -10.56 -14.37
C GLU A 237 16.55 -9.30 -13.61
N VAL A 238 17.18 -9.05 -12.46
CA VAL A 238 17.29 -7.68 -11.97
C VAL A 238 17.96 -6.88 -13.09
N GLY A 239 17.21 -5.99 -13.73
CA GLY A 239 17.63 -5.33 -14.97
C GLY A 239 17.04 -5.91 -16.25
N ALA A 240 15.78 -6.39 -16.24
CA ALA A 240 15.00 -6.47 -17.48
C ALA A 240 15.27 -5.19 -18.28
N LYS A 241 15.77 -5.30 -19.52
CA LYS A 241 16.30 -4.15 -20.27
C LYS A 241 15.30 -2.98 -20.31
N SER A 242 14.02 -3.32 -20.36
CA SER A 242 12.88 -2.41 -20.26
C SER A 242 12.90 -1.52 -19.00
N MET A 243 13.38 -2.02 -17.85
CA MET A 243 13.38 -1.36 -16.55
C MET A 243 14.67 -0.59 -16.25
N GLU A 244 15.74 -0.77 -17.04
CA GLU A 244 16.96 0.05 -16.96
C GLU A 244 16.82 1.42 -17.64
N VAL A 245 15.73 1.64 -18.37
CA VAL A 245 15.45 2.85 -19.13
C VAL A 245 14.60 3.81 -18.30
N ALA A 246 15.06 5.05 -18.17
CA ALA A 246 14.32 6.13 -17.51
C ALA A 246 12.93 6.32 -18.17
N PRO A 247 11.83 6.21 -17.41
CA PRO A 247 10.50 6.42 -17.97
C PRO A 247 10.17 7.90 -18.16
N ASP A 248 9.39 8.21 -19.19
CA ASP A 248 8.58 9.44 -19.22
C ASP A 248 7.37 9.24 -18.30
N MET A 249 7.37 9.94 -17.16
CA MET A 249 6.35 9.84 -16.12
C MET A 249 5.11 10.68 -16.45
N HIS A 250 3.93 10.11 -16.19
CA HIS A 250 2.63 10.77 -16.24
C HIS A 250 1.78 10.38 -15.04
N PHE A 251 1.30 11.38 -14.31
CA PHE A 251 0.44 11.21 -13.14
C PHE A 251 -0.91 11.88 -13.39
N ALA A 252 -1.99 11.18 -13.11
CA ALA A 252 -3.35 11.66 -13.35
C ALA A 252 -4.26 11.29 -12.18
N PRO A 253 -4.85 12.26 -11.47
CA PRO A 253 -5.94 11.99 -10.53
C PRO A 253 -7.11 11.38 -11.31
N VAL A 254 -7.61 10.25 -10.84
CA VAL A 254 -8.71 9.50 -11.43
C VAL A 254 -9.78 9.25 -10.37
N GLN A 255 -10.93 8.71 -10.78
CA GLN A 255 -12.06 8.43 -9.88
C GLN A 255 -12.48 9.66 -9.04
N GLN A 256 -12.43 10.85 -9.65
CA GLN A 256 -12.71 12.15 -9.03
C GLN A 256 -11.75 12.51 -7.89
N GLY A 257 -10.47 12.10 -8.00
CA GLY A 257 -9.45 12.37 -7.00
C GLY A 257 -9.49 11.43 -5.79
N ARG A 258 -10.17 10.28 -5.92
CA ARG A 258 -10.09 9.16 -4.97
C ARG A 258 -8.81 8.34 -5.13
N SER A 259 -8.19 8.41 -6.31
CA SER A 259 -7.02 7.62 -6.66
C SER A 259 -6.18 8.30 -7.74
N LEU A 260 -4.97 7.81 -7.93
CA LEU A 260 -3.96 8.34 -8.84
C LEU A 260 -3.45 7.22 -9.75
N ALA A 261 -3.52 7.45 -11.07
CA ALA A 261 -2.86 6.62 -12.06
C ALA A 261 -1.42 7.13 -12.28
N CYS A 262 -0.45 6.27 -12.04
CA CYS A 262 0.98 6.55 -12.15
C CYS A 262 1.57 5.77 -13.34
N ALA A 263 1.59 6.41 -14.51
CA ALA A 263 2.07 5.82 -15.76
C ALA A 263 3.54 6.16 -16.03
N GLY A 264 4.31 5.18 -16.49
CA GLY A 264 5.68 5.36 -16.99
C GLY A 264 5.86 4.67 -18.33
N ALA A 265 6.24 5.43 -19.37
CA ALA A 265 6.56 4.90 -20.69
C ALA A 265 8.06 4.76 -20.89
N ARG A 266 8.50 3.60 -21.37
CA ARG A 266 9.89 3.22 -21.61
C ARG A 266 10.05 2.62 -22.99
N ARG A 267 11.10 3.05 -23.69
CA ARG A 267 11.52 2.46 -24.96
C ARG A 267 12.26 1.15 -24.67
N VAL A 268 11.76 0.03 -25.19
CA VAL A 268 12.37 -1.29 -24.96
C VAL A 268 13.44 -1.58 -26.01
N ASP A 269 13.05 -1.39 -27.27
CA ASP A 269 13.88 -1.53 -28.46
C ASP A 269 13.35 -0.60 -29.57
N LYS A 270 13.91 -0.68 -30.78
CA LYS A 270 13.53 0.17 -31.92
C LYS A 270 12.08 0.00 -32.39
N ASP A 271 11.44 -1.11 -32.04
CA ASP A 271 10.11 -1.47 -32.54
C ASP A 271 9.05 -1.41 -31.44
N ARG A 272 9.45 -1.35 -30.16
CA ARG A 272 8.52 -1.52 -29.03
C ARG A 272 8.62 -0.49 -27.93
N MET A 273 7.45 -0.18 -27.38
CA MET A 273 7.26 0.70 -26.24
C MET A 273 6.58 -0.07 -25.10
N PHE A 274 7.14 0.00 -23.91
CA PHE A 274 6.53 -0.53 -22.69
C PHE A 274 5.94 0.61 -21.85
N VAL A 275 4.64 0.52 -21.54
CA VAL A 275 3.95 1.42 -20.62
C VAL A 275 3.42 0.64 -19.43
N ARG A 276 3.90 1.02 -18.25
CA ARG A 276 3.41 0.53 -16.97
C ARG A 276 2.53 1.59 -16.32
N VAL A 277 1.33 1.21 -15.90
CA VAL A 277 0.42 2.03 -15.11
C VAL A 277 0.28 1.38 -13.73
N GLN A 278 0.76 2.06 -12.70
CA GLN A 278 0.48 1.71 -11.30
C GLN A 278 -0.75 2.49 -10.83
N HIS A 279 -1.50 1.93 -9.90
CA HIS A 279 -2.70 2.56 -9.36
C HIS A 279 -2.56 2.74 -7.86
N GLN A 280 -2.73 3.98 -7.40
CA GLN A 280 -2.63 4.36 -5.99
C GLN A 280 -4.00 4.84 -5.53
N VAL A 281 -4.58 4.24 -4.50
CA VAL A 281 -5.91 4.57 -4.00
C VAL A 281 -5.79 5.11 -2.58
N LEU A 282 -6.48 6.21 -2.30
CA LEU A 282 -6.50 6.77 -0.95
C LEU A 282 -7.20 5.81 0.02
N PRO A 283 -6.76 5.74 1.29
CA PRO A 283 -5.58 6.43 1.83
C PRO A 283 -4.25 5.76 1.47
N ASN A 284 -4.20 4.43 1.43
CA ASN A 284 -2.95 3.66 1.53
C ASN A 284 -2.92 2.37 0.71
N LEU A 285 -3.72 2.26 -0.35
CA LEU A 285 -3.77 1.07 -1.21
C LEU A 285 -2.95 1.30 -2.49
N SER A 286 -2.22 0.27 -2.91
CA SER A 286 -1.39 0.26 -4.10
C SER A 286 -1.63 -1.01 -4.93
N LEU A 287 -1.78 -0.85 -6.25
CA LEU A 287 -1.80 -1.93 -7.22
C LEU A 287 -0.65 -1.76 -8.22
N HIS A 288 0.14 -2.81 -8.39
CA HIS A 288 1.36 -2.79 -9.18
C HIS A 288 1.22 -3.70 -10.40
N ALA A 289 1.63 -3.22 -11.57
CA ALA A 289 1.68 -4.06 -12.76
C ALA A 289 2.85 -5.03 -12.67
N TYR A 290 2.82 -6.10 -13.47
CA TYR A 290 3.87 -7.11 -13.53
C TYR A 290 5.29 -6.50 -13.58
N THR A 291 6.10 -6.81 -12.57
CA THR A 291 7.44 -6.23 -12.39
C THR A 291 8.49 -6.77 -13.33
N SER A 292 8.24 -7.93 -13.93
CA SER A 292 9.26 -8.71 -14.66
C SER A 292 8.98 -8.76 -16.15
N GLU A 293 8.28 -7.74 -16.64
CA GLU A 293 8.03 -7.51 -18.05
C GLU A 293 9.33 -7.14 -18.77
N ASP A 294 9.76 -7.97 -19.72
CA ASP A 294 10.94 -7.71 -20.54
C ASP A 294 10.64 -6.87 -21.79
N GLY A 295 9.36 -6.73 -22.15
CA GLY A 295 8.92 -5.97 -23.32
C GLY A 295 9.19 -6.68 -24.65
N ALA A 296 9.57 -7.96 -24.64
CA ALA A 296 10.00 -8.70 -25.82
C ALA A 296 8.85 -9.17 -26.72
N LYS A 297 7.60 -9.07 -26.27
CA LYS A 297 6.40 -9.42 -27.04
C LYS A 297 5.29 -8.41 -26.78
N LYS A 298 4.53 -8.09 -27.83
CA LYS A 298 3.30 -7.30 -27.71
C LYS A 298 2.39 -7.93 -26.67
N LYS A 299 1.91 -7.09 -25.76
CA LYS A 299 0.98 -7.49 -24.70
C LYS A 299 0.18 -6.27 -24.29
N LEU A 300 -1.13 -6.31 -24.47
CA LEU A 300 -1.99 -5.19 -24.12
C LEU A 300 -2.86 -5.55 -22.93
N PHE A 301 -2.95 -4.62 -21.98
CA PHE A 301 -3.82 -4.71 -20.82
C PHE A 301 -3.54 -5.94 -19.92
N SER A 302 -2.26 -6.21 -19.66
CA SER A 302 -1.84 -7.13 -18.59
C SER A 302 -2.21 -6.53 -17.24
N ARG A 303 -2.71 -7.34 -16.31
CA ARG A 303 -3.24 -6.84 -15.03
C ARG A 303 -2.15 -6.74 -13.95
N PHE A 304 -2.55 -6.32 -12.75
CA PHE A 304 -1.68 -6.18 -11.59
C PHE A 304 -1.24 -7.55 -11.08
N HIS A 305 -0.04 -7.59 -10.53
CA HIS A 305 0.57 -8.79 -9.97
C HIS A 305 0.73 -8.70 -8.44
N ILE A 306 0.47 -7.53 -7.87
CA ILE A 306 0.49 -7.22 -6.43
C ILE A 306 -0.62 -6.21 -6.17
N ILE A 307 -1.42 -6.47 -5.15
CA ILE A 307 -2.32 -5.52 -4.51
C ILE A 307 -1.99 -5.50 -3.03
N ARG A 308 -1.77 -4.30 -2.46
CA ARG A 308 -1.32 -4.19 -1.09
C ARG A 308 -1.74 -2.89 -0.43
N TRP A 309 -1.97 -2.97 0.87
CA TRP A 309 -2.11 -1.83 1.75
C TRP A 309 -0.77 -1.55 2.43
N THR A 310 -0.49 -0.27 2.63
CA THR A 310 0.54 0.17 3.56
C THR A 310 -0.12 0.59 4.86
N VAL A 311 -0.28 -0.36 5.78
CA VAL A 311 -1.01 -0.16 7.04
C VAL A 311 -0.04 0.39 8.09
N PRO A 312 -0.29 1.56 8.70
CA PRO A 312 0.52 2.03 9.81
C PRO A 312 0.40 1.08 11.00
N VAL A 313 1.55 0.70 11.56
CA VAL A 313 1.63 0.05 12.87
C VAL A 313 1.58 1.14 13.93
N ASP A 314 2.42 2.16 13.74
CA ASP A 314 2.40 3.45 14.43
C ASP A 314 3.05 4.51 13.52
N ASP A 315 3.42 5.65 14.08
CA ASP A 315 3.96 6.76 13.29
C ASP A 315 5.36 6.48 12.74
N GLU A 316 6.10 5.51 13.29
CA GLU A 316 7.47 5.18 12.88
C GLU A 316 7.58 3.82 12.18
N ASN A 317 6.49 3.05 12.12
CA ASN A 317 6.49 1.69 11.57
C ASN A 317 5.22 1.42 10.77
N SER A 318 5.34 0.59 9.74
CA SER A 318 4.22 0.20 8.89
C SER A 318 4.36 -1.25 8.40
N LYS A 319 3.29 -1.76 7.78
CA LYS A 319 3.27 -3.07 7.14
C LYS A 319 2.75 -2.95 5.72
N MET A 320 3.45 -3.58 4.79
CA MET A 320 2.93 -3.92 3.47
C MET A 320 2.21 -5.26 3.59
N ILE A 321 0.89 -5.25 3.46
CA ILE A 321 0.08 -6.46 3.61
C ILE A 321 -0.95 -6.52 2.48
N GLY A 322 -1.11 -7.69 1.89
CA GLY A 322 -1.94 -7.84 0.70
C GLY A 322 -1.71 -9.17 0.02
N TRP A 323 -1.92 -9.18 -1.30
CA TRP A 323 -1.83 -10.38 -2.12
C TRP A 323 -0.81 -10.22 -3.23
N ARG A 324 0.03 -11.24 -3.38
CA ARG A 324 0.77 -11.51 -4.61
C ARG A 324 -0.17 -12.31 -5.51
N VAL A 325 -0.46 -11.76 -6.70
CA VAL A 325 -1.35 -12.42 -7.66
C VAL A 325 -0.51 -13.21 -8.66
N MET A 326 -0.78 -14.51 -8.74
CA MET A 326 -0.06 -15.44 -9.61
C MET A 326 -1.02 -16.12 -10.56
N GLY A 327 -0.67 -16.22 -11.82
CA GLY A 327 -1.50 -16.90 -12.81
C GLY A 327 -1.00 -16.66 -14.23
N PRO A 328 -1.45 -17.46 -15.20
CA PRO A 328 -0.86 -17.49 -16.55
C PRO A 328 -0.99 -16.17 -17.32
N GLY A 329 -1.99 -15.34 -17.00
CA GLY A 329 -2.20 -14.03 -17.61
C GLY A 329 -1.41 -12.89 -16.95
N ILE A 330 -0.85 -13.13 -15.76
CA ILE A 330 -0.14 -12.14 -14.94
C ILE A 330 1.35 -12.47 -14.92
N ASP A 331 1.69 -13.69 -14.52
CA ASP A 331 3.03 -14.25 -14.59
C ASP A 331 3.25 -14.95 -15.93
N THR A 332 3.25 -14.18 -17.00
CA THR A 332 3.34 -14.69 -18.38
C THR A 332 4.63 -15.44 -18.70
N ARG A 333 5.58 -15.46 -17.76
CA ARG A 333 6.89 -16.09 -17.89
C ARG A 333 7.06 -17.30 -16.97
N GLY A 334 6.12 -17.56 -16.06
CA GLY A 334 6.15 -18.71 -15.15
C GLY A 334 7.31 -18.68 -14.17
N ILE A 335 7.68 -17.50 -13.67
CA ILE A 335 8.85 -17.25 -12.82
C ILE A 335 8.49 -16.90 -11.37
N GLY A 336 7.21 -16.67 -11.10
CA GLY A 336 6.71 -16.52 -9.73
C GLY A 336 6.83 -17.82 -8.96
N ASP A 337 7.21 -17.72 -7.69
CA ASP A 337 7.33 -18.86 -6.79
C ASP A 337 6.52 -18.62 -5.51
N LYS A 338 5.33 -19.21 -5.45
CA LYS A 338 4.44 -19.06 -4.30
C LYS A 338 5.01 -19.63 -3.01
N SER A 339 5.95 -20.57 -3.07
CA SER A 339 6.58 -21.12 -1.86
C SER A 339 7.42 -20.09 -1.11
N LEU A 340 7.73 -18.96 -1.76
CA LEU A 340 8.51 -17.86 -1.20
C LEU A 340 7.67 -16.66 -0.77
N VAL A 341 6.34 -16.76 -0.75
CA VAL A 341 5.42 -15.64 -0.43
C VAL A 341 4.71 -15.90 0.89
N GLY A 342 4.83 -14.98 1.84
CA GLY A 342 4.16 -15.09 3.15
C GLY A 342 4.60 -14.02 4.15
N TYR A 343 4.70 -14.38 5.44
CA TYR A 343 5.14 -13.45 6.48
C TYR A 343 6.63 -13.14 6.31
N GLU A 344 6.97 -11.86 6.23
CA GLU A 344 8.34 -11.39 6.02
C GLU A 344 9.01 -12.05 4.80
N SER A 345 8.28 -12.18 3.70
CA SER A 345 8.80 -12.78 2.47
C SER A 345 8.01 -12.43 1.22
N ILE A 346 8.72 -12.34 0.10
CA ILE A 346 8.16 -12.20 -1.25
C ILE A 346 9.06 -12.89 -2.28
N ASP A 347 8.50 -13.31 -3.41
CA ASP A 347 9.18 -14.16 -4.39
C ASP A 347 10.30 -13.47 -5.16
N PHE A 348 10.24 -12.16 -5.38
CA PHE A 348 11.05 -11.53 -6.44
C PHE A 348 12.40 -10.92 -6.06
N LEU A 349 12.54 -10.22 -4.94
CA LEU A 349 13.77 -9.52 -4.59
C LEU A 349 14.14 -9.79 -3.12
N GLU A 350 15.43 -10.00 -2.84
CA GLU A 350 15.91 -10.26 -1.48
C GLU A 350 15.72 -9.08 -0.51
N GLY A 351 15.88 -7.85 -1.00
CA GLY A 351 15.81 -6.62 -0.19
C GLY A 351 14.44 -5.95 -0.18
N GLN A 352 13.36 -6.72 -0.02
CA GLN A 352 11.97 -6.22 -0.05
C GLN A 352 11.32 -6.12 1.32
N VAL A 353 11.84 -6.87 2.30
CA VAL A 353 11.19 -7.09 3.59
C VAL A 353 12.24 -7.00 4.69
N ALA A 354 11.81 -6.92 5.95
CA ALA A 354 12.74 -6.70 7.06
C ALA A 354 13.62 -7.92 7.32
N MET A 355 13.10 -9.14 7.14
CA MET A 355 13.90 -10.37 7.08
C MET A 355 14.34 -10.64 5.64
N ARG A 356 15.59 -10.35 5.29
CA ARG A 356 16.06 -10.64 3.91
C ARG A 356 15.86 -12.12 3.60
N ARG A 357 15.57 -12.46 2.35
CA ARG A 357 15.26 -13.87 1.97
C ARG A 357 16.24 -14.93 2.52
N PRO A 358 17.58 -14.71 2.49
CA PRO A 358 18.54 -15.65 3.08
C PRO A 358 18.42 -15.80 4.60
N GLU A 359 17.91 -14.79 5.31
CA GLU A 359 17.63 -14.83 6.76
C GLU A 359 16.29 -15.54 7.04
N ARG A 360 15.35 -15.43 6.11
CA ARG A 360 14.02 -16.01 6.19
C ARG A 360 14.03 -17.51 5.91
N PHE A 361 14.61 -17.92 4.79
CA PHE A 361 14.61 -19.30 4.33
C PHE A 361 15.89 -20.02 4.76
N GLY A 362 15.75 -21.28 5.17
CA GLY A 362 16.84 -22.08 5.76
C GLY A 362 16.82 -22.11 7.28
N LYS A 363 16.17 -21.14 7.93
CA LYS A 363 15.98 -21.08 9.39
C LYS A 363 14.53 -21.16 9.84
N TYR A 364 13.60 -20.57 9.07
CA TYR A 364 12.19 -20.51 9.42
C TYR A 364 11.31 -21.09 8.31
N LYS A 365 10.21 -21.75 8.68
CA LYS A 365 9.14 -22.19 7.77
C LYS A 365 8.19 -21.05 7.44
N LEU A 366 7.35 -21.22 6.43
CA LEU A 366 6.48 -20.13 5.95
C LEU A 366 5.46 -19.68 7.01
N GLU A 367 5.01 -20.63 7.83
CA GLU A 367 3.99 -20.46 8.88
C GLU A 367 4.59 -19.89 10.18
N GLU A 368 5.91 -19.87 10.30
CA GLU A 368 6.60 -19.34 11.47
C GLU A 368 6.74 -17.82 11.38
N LEU A 369 6.67 -17.16 12.55
CA LEU A 369 6.81 -15.71 12.70
C LEU A 369 8.21 -15.40 13.23
N PRO A 370 9.22 -15.23 12.35
CA PRO A 370 10.56 -14.86 12.79
C PRO A 370 10.55 -13.51 13.54
N PRO A 371 11.41 -13.36 14.56
CA PRO A 371 11.58 -12.08 15.22
C PRO A 371 12.21 -11.09 14.24
N ILE A 372 11.57 -9.94 14.08
CA ILE A 372 12.05 -8.87 13.21
C ILE A 372 13.10 -8.04 13.98
N PRO A 373 14.32 -7.86 13.46
CA PRO A 373 15.34 -7.04 14.11
C PRO A 373 14.87 -5.59 14.25
N THR A 374 14.96 -5.02 15.46
CA THR A 374 14.55 -3.64 15.72
C THR A 374 15.41 -2.59 15.00
N ASN A 375 16.66 -2.94 14.70
CA ASN A 375 17.61 -2.10 13.98
C ASN A 375 18.16 -2.84 12.75
N HIS A 376 17.85 -2.34 11.56
CA HIS A 376 18.33 -2.93 10.30
C HIS A 376 19.87 -2.94 10.16
N ARG A 377 20.59 -2.12 10.93
CA ARG A 377 22.06 -2.08 10.92
C ARG A 377 22.71 -3.19 11.75
N GLU A 378 21.94 -3.86 12.60
CA GLU A 378 22.41 -4.94 13.46
C GLU A 378 22.19 -6.33 12.83
N ARG A 379 21.71 -6.38 11.59
CA ARG A 379 21.52 -7.62 10.83
C ARG A 379 22.85 -8.27 10.49
N GLU A 380 22.86 -9.60 10.48
CA GLU A 380 24.00 -10.41 10.04
C GLU A 380 24.42 -10.04 8.61
N HIS A 381 23.44 -9.81 7.72
CA HIS A 381 23.68 -9.45 6.31
C HIS A 381 23.70 -7.96 6.02
N TYR A 382 23.90 -7.09 7.02
CA TYR A 382 23.96 -5.63 6.80
C TYR A 382 24.93 -5.24 5.67
N LYS A 383 26.08 -5.92 5.60
CA LYS A 383 27.08 -5.64 4.56
C LYS A 383 26.59 -6.02 3.15
N ASP A 384 25.85 -7.10 3.01
CA ASP A 384 25.28 -7.53 1.72
C ASP A 384 24.21 -6.54 1.25
N ALA A 385 23.41 -6.01 2.19
CA ALA A 385 22.45 -4.95 1.90
C ALA A 385 23.13 -3.65 1.41
N GLN A 386 24.35 -3.33 1.87
CA GLN A 386 25.12 -2.21 1.30
C GLN A 386 25.65 -2.49 -0.11
N TYR A 387 25.94 -3.75 -0.42
CA TYR A 387 26.40 -4.14 -1.75
C TYR A 387 25.26 -4.11 -2.77
N ALA A 388 24.07 -4.56 -2.35
CA ALA A 388 22.88 -4.67 -3.18
C ALA A 388 21.60 -4.29 -2.40
N PRO A 389 21.34 -2.98 -2.21
CA PRO A 389 20.14 -2.51 -1.51
C PRO A 389 18.88 -2.78 -2.33
N GLY A 390 17.76 -3.03 -1.66
CA GLY A 390 16.44 -3.16 -2.29
C GLY A 390 15.49 -2.08 -1.80
N ASP A 391 14.21 -2.24 -2.11
CA ASP A 391 13.18 -1.29 -1.71
C ASP A 391 13.16 -1.11 -0.19
N TYR A 392 13.28 -2.20 0.57
CA TYR A 392 13.32 -2.15 2.04
C TYR A 392 14.37 -1.16 2.53
N GLU A 393 15.64 -1.36 2.15
CA GLU A 393 16.73 -0.50 2.61
C GLU A 393 16.62 0.93 2.10
N ALA A 394 16.18 1.12 0.85
CA ALA A 394 15.99 2.45 0.26
C ALA A 394 14.91 3.27 0.99
N ILE A 395 13.83 2.62 1.41
CA ILE A 395 12.69 3.28 2.07
C ILE A 395 13.03 3.60 3.53
N ILE A 396 13.44 2.58 4.30
CA ILE A 396 13.64 2.73 5.76
C ILE A 396 14.87 3.59 6.12
N SER A 397 15.80 3.77 5.18
CA SER A 397 16.97 4.63 5.39
C SER A 397 16.68 6.13 5.23
N GLN A 398 15.48 6.52 4.81
CA GLN A 398 15.06 7.93 4.71
C GLN A 398 14.81 8.59 6.07
N ARG A 399 14.89 7.81 7.17
CA ARG A 399 14.57 8.05 8.61
C ARG A 399 13.36 7.20 9.04
N PRO A 400 13.09 7.05 10.36
CA PRO A 400 11.83 6.47 10.84
C PRO A 400 10.61 7.22 10.29
N ILE A 401 10.69 8.54 10.18
CA ILE A 401 9.71 9.38 9.47
C ILE A 401 10.47 10.29 8.51
N ALA A 402 10.14 10.23 7.22
CA ALA A 402 10.69 11.14 6.22
C ALA A 402 10.32 12.59 6.54
N VAL A 403 11.30 13.48 6.41
CA VAL A 403 11.15 14.91 6.68
C VAL A 403 10.96 15.64 5.35
N HIS A 404 9.70 15.75 4.90
CA HIS A 404 9.36 16.27 3.56
C HIS A 404 9.94 17.67 3.26
N SER A 405 10.12 18.51 4.28
CA SER A 405 10.69 19.85 4.13
C SER A 405 12.19 19.87 3.77
N LEU A 406 12.88 18.73 3.90
CA LEU A 406 14.28 18.54 3.48
C LEU A 406 14.42 18.06 2.02
N GLU A 407 13.32 17.62 1.39
CA GLU A 407 13.34 17.11 0.02
C GLU A 407 13.65 18.22 -1.00
N ASN A 408 14.28 17.84 -2.12
CA ASN A 408 14.51 18.73 -3.27
C ASN A 408 13.95 18.05 -4.52
N PRO A 409 12.61 18.05 -4.67
CA PRO A 409 11.93 17.27 -5.70
C PRO A 409 12.22 17.78 -7.10
N THR A 410 12.12 16.87 -8.06
CA THR A 410 12.26 17.12 -9.49
C THR A 410 10.97 16.74 -10.23
N LYS A 411 11.00 16.76 -11.57
CA LYS A 411 9.84 16.45 -12.40
C LYS A 411 9.31 15.02 -12.19
N PHE A 412 10.18 14.04 -11.95
CA PHE A 412 9.74 12.64 -11.79
C PHE A 412 9.05 12.38 -10.44
N ASP A 413 9.24 13.27 -9.46
CA ASP A 413 8.61 13.18 -8.13
C ASP A 413 7.21 13.82 -8.07
N ALA A 414 6.75 14.45 -9.16
CA ALA A 414 5.51 15.24 -9.17
C ALA A 414 4.27 14.45 -8.71
N GLY A 415 4.23 13.14 -8.99
CA GLY A 415 3.15 12.26 -8.56
C GLY A 415 3.07 12.06 -7.05
N LEU A 416 4.22 12.01 -6.37
CA LEU A 416 4.30 11.83 -4.92
C LEU A 416 3.67 13.04 -4.22
N PHE A 417 4.05 14.25 -4.65
CA PHE A 417 3.48 15.49 -4.13
C PHE A 417 2.00 15.65 -4.47
N LEU A 418 1.58 15.17 -5.64
CA LEU A 418 0.18 15.15 -6.03
C LEU A 418 -0.63 14.19 -5.14
N PHE A 419 -0.13 12.99 -4.86
CA PHE A 419 -0.78 12.04 -3.96
C PHE A 419 -0.89 12.60 -2.53
N ARG A 420 0.20 13.16 -2.00
CA ARG A 420 0.21 13.85 -0.69
C ARG A 420 -0.79 15.01 -0.65
N LYS A 421 -0.91 15.79 -1.72
CA LYS A 421 -1.94 16.84 -1.85
C LYS A 421 -3.35 16.25 -1.82
N MET A 422 -3.60 15.16 -2.56
CA MET A 422 -4.90 14.49 -2.60
C MET A 422 -5.30 13.95 -1.22
N LEU A 423 -4.36 13.39 -0.46
CA LEU A 423 -4.58 13.00 0.94
C LEU A 423 -5.02 14.19 1.79
N ARG A 424 -4.31 15.32 1.72
CA ARG A 424 -4.71 16.53 2.45
C ARG A 424 -6.08 17.03 2.02
N ASP A 425 -6.37 16.98 0.73
CA ASP A 425 -7.66 17.44 0.23
C ASP A 425 -8.81 16.56 0.74
N ALA A 426 -8.58 15.24 0.87
CA ALA A 426 -9.53 14.31 1.46
C ALA A 426 -9.70 14.56 2.97
N VAL A 427 -8.61 14.62 3.73
CA VAL A 427 -8.60 14.82 5.19
C VAL A 427 -9.22 16.17 5.57
N ARG A 428 -8.94 17.24 4.82
CA ARG A 428 -9.48 18.59 5.06
C ARG A 428 -10.88 18.78 4.47
N GLY A 429 -11.40 17.82 3.71
CA GLY A 429 -12.69 17.90 3.05
C GLY A 429 -12.77 18.88 1.88
N THR A 430 -11.63 19.34 1.33
CA THR A 430 -11.60 20.22 0.14
C THR A 430 -11.85 19.45 -1.15
N ASN A 431 -11.67 18.12 -1.16
CA ASN A 431 -12.23 17.23 -2.17
C ASN A 431 -13.34 16.37 -1.55
N PRO A 432 -14.62 16.79 -1.64
CA PRO A 432 -15.73 16.05 -1.07
C PRO A 432 -15.81 14.62 -1.60
N ALA A 433 -15.50 14.38 -2.88
CA ALA A 433 -15.55 13.05 -3.47
C ALA A 433 -14.59 12.06 -2.78
N ALA A 434 -13.48 12.55 -2.24
CA ALA A 434 -12.50 11.74 -1.52
C ALA A 434 -12.75 11.70 0.00
N SER A 435 -13.83 12.28 0.52
CA SER A 435 -14.19 12.07 1.93
C SER A 435 -14.54 10.59 2.18
N ALA A 436 -14.36 10.10 3.41
CA ALA A 436 -14.66 8.71 3.74
C ALA A 436 -16.13 8.32 3.44
N GLU A 437 -17.08 9.23 3.71
CA GLU A 437 -18.51 9.03 3.41
C GLU A 437 -18.77 8.90 1.90
N ASN A 438 -18.22 9.81 1.09
CA ASN A 438 -18.39 9.75 -0.37
C ASN A 438 -17.57 8.64 -1.03
N PHE A 439 -16.55 8.10 -0.34
CA PHE A 439 -15.88 6.85 -0.70
C PHE A 439 -16.80 5.65 -0.46
N ALA A 440 -17.45 5.60 0.72
CA ALA A 440 -18.41 4.56 1.06
C ALA A 440 -19.59 4.54 0.07
N ASP A 441 -20.14 5.70 -0.27
CA ASP A 441 -21.21 5.82 -1.27
C ASP A 441 -20.76 5.40 -2.66
N TRP A 442 -19.52 5.73 -3.03
CA TRP A 442 -18.96 5.28 -4.30
C TRP A 442 -18.77 3.76 -4.33
N PHE A 443 -18.33 3.13 -3.24
CA PHE A 443 -18.30 1.67 -3.15
C PHE A 443 -19.70 1.06 -3.23
N ARG A 444 -20.71 1.63 -2.55
CA ARG A 444 -22.11 1.19 -2.66
C ARG A 444 -22.61 1.28 -4.11
N ALA A 445 -22.33 2.38 -4.79
CA ALA A 445 -22.73 2.59 -6.19
C ALA A 445 -22.08 1.61 -7.17
N ASN A 446 -20.91 1.06 -6.83
CA ASN A 446 -20.21 0.05 -7.61
C ASN A 446 -20.35 -1.36 -7.04
N ALA A 447 -21.32 -1.60 -6.15
CA ALA A 447 -21.53 -2.88 -5.49
C ALA A 447 -20.25 -3.48 -4.84
N GLY A 448 -19.40 -2.62 -4.30
CA GLY A 448 -18.13 -3.00 -3.67
C GLY A 448 -16.99 -3.31 -4.64
N SER A 449 -17.22 -3.29 -5.97
CA SER A 449 -16.27 -3.74 -6.99
C SER A 449 -15.75 -2.58 -7.88
N PRO A 450 -14.83 -1.74 -7.38
CA PRO A 450 -14.26 -0.64 -8.16
C PRO A 450 -13.32 -1.15 -9.27
N ASN A 451 -13.21 -0.40 -10.36
CA ASN A 451 -12.26 -0.73 -11.43
C ASN A 451 -10.84 -0.24 -11.09
N SER A 452 -9.84 -1.05 -11.42
CA SER A 452 -8.44 -0.67 -11.34
C SER A 452 -7.92 -0.05 -12.65
N TYR A 453 -7.03 0.93 -12.51
CA TYR A 453 -6.25 1.52 -13.60
C TYR A 453 -4.93 0.80 -13.85
N CYS A 454 -4.56 -0.13 -12.96
CA CYS A 454 -3.27 -0.80 -13.05
C CYS A 454 -3.17 -1.68 -14.29
N SER A 455 -2.14 -1.47 -15.10
CA SER A 455 -1.89 -2.28 -16.30
C SER A 455 -0.43 -2.28 -16.76
N GLY A 456 0.00 -3.38 -17.35
CA GLY A 456 1.25 -3.51 -18.10
C GLY A 456 0.96 -3.65 -19.60
N ASN A 457 1.65 -2.85 -20.43
CA ASN A 457 1.32 -2.73 -21.84
C ASN A 457 2.58 -2.62 -22.71
N VAL A 458 2.80 -3.56 -23.61
CA VAL A 458 3.86 -3.56 -24.62
C VAL A 458 3.21 -3.33 -25.97
N PHE A 459 3.49 -2.19 -26.58
CA PHE A 459 3.02 -1.78 -27.89
C PHE A 459 4.09 -1.98 -28.95
N ASP A 460 3.70 -2.42 -30.14
CA ASP A 460 4.59 -2.49 -31.30
C ASP A 460 4.66 -1.10 -31.97
N LEU A 461 5.20 -0.09 -31.28
CA LEU A 461 5.36 1.27 -31.80
C LEU A 461 6.82 1.52 -32.17
N PRO A 462 7.18 1.73 -33.44
CA PRO A 462 8.54 2.07 -33.83
C PRO A 462 9.08 3.33 -33.13
N GLU A 463 10.39 3.40 -32.99
CA GLU A 463 11.11 4.61 -32.56
C GLU A 463 10.88 5.72 -33.59
N ALA A 464 10.57 6.92 -33.10
CA ALA A 464 10.38 8.07 -33.99
C ALA A 464 11.70 8.52 -34.62
N GLU A 465 11.62 9.19 -35.79
CA GLU A 465 12.79 9.69 -36.50
C GLU A 465 13.61 10.71 -35.71
N THR A 466 12.96 11.46 -34.80
CA THR A 466 13.60 12.49 -33.96
C THR A 466 13.33 12.24 -32.48
N VAL A 467 14.27 12.69 -31.64
CA VAL A 467 14.17 12.57 -30.18
C VAL A 467 12.97 13.37 -29.66
N GLU A 468 12.71 14.54 -30.24
CA GLU A 468 11.58 15.40 -29.86
C GLU A 468 10.24 14.70 -30.13
N GLN A 469 10.11 14.06 -31.30
CA GLN A 469 8.92 13.31 -31.65
C GLN A 469 8.75 12.06 -30.78
N GLU A 470 9.84 11.37 -30.47
CA GLU A 470 9.85 10.21 -29.57
C GLU A 470 9.35 10.60 -28.16
N VAL A 471 9.84 11.71 -27.61
CA VAL A 471 9.37 12.24 -26.32
C VAL A 471 7.88 12.63 -26.38
N ALA A 472 7.44 13.25 -27.48
CA ALA A 472 6.04 13.61 -27.67
C ALA A 472 5.15 12.35 -27.75
N ASN A 473 5.59 11.31 -28.48
CA ASN A 473 4.90 10.04 -28.63
C ASN A 473 4.74 9.33 -27.27
N ARG A 474 5.82 9.23 -26.47
CA ARG A 474 5.76 8.61 -25.13
C ARG A 474 4.75 9.30 -24.22
N ARG A 475 4.73 10.63 -24.20
CA ARG A 475 3.80 11.42 -23.38
C ARG A 475 2.36 11.35 -23.88
N ALA A 476 2.15 11.34 -25.19
CA ALA A 476 0.83 11.19 -25.78
C ALA A 476 0.24 9.81 -25.49
N LEU A 477 1.06 8.76 -25.60
CA LEU A 477 0.66 7.37 -25.34
C LEU A 477 0.18 7.20 -23.89
N THR A 478 0.96 7.61 -22.89
CA THR A 478 0.59 7.49 -21.47
C THR A 478 -0.70 8.23 -21.14
N LYS A 479 -0.87 9.45 -21.65
CA LYS A 479 -2.08 10.25 -21.43
C LYS A 479 -3.32 9.58 -22.05
N LYS A 480 -3.22 9.09 -23.30
CA LYS A 480 -4.33 8.43 -23.99
C LYS A 480 -4.70 7.09 -23.35
N LEU A 481 -3.72 6.32 -22.88
CA LEU A 481 -3.94 5.10 -22.10
C LEU A 481 -4.80 5.35 -20.86
N VAL A 482 -4.44 6.33 -20.03
CA VAL A 482 -5.20 6.66 -18.83
C VAL A 482 -6.61 7.18 -19.16
N ALA A 483 -6.76 7.92 -20.26
CA ALA A 483 -8.08 8.35 -20.73
C ALA A 483 -8.98 7.17 -21.13
N ILE A 484 -8.45 6.22 -21.91
CA ILE A 484 -9.18 4.99 -22.29
C ILE A 484 -9.59 4.18 -21.06
N LEU A 485 -8.70 4.05 -20.07
CA LEU A 485 -9.03 3.37 -18.81
C LEU A 485 -10.15 4.11 -18.06
N THR A 486 -10.16 5.43 -18.08
CA THR A 486 -11.24 6.25 -17.49
C THR A 486 -12.56 6.07 -18.23
N ASP A 487 -12.55 6.04 -19.56
CA ASP A 487 -13.75 5.82 -20.36
C ASP A 487 -14.36 4.42 -20.13
N SER A 488 -13.55 3.49 -19.64
CA SER A 488 -13.96 2.11 -19.34
C SER A 488 -14.53 1.91 -17.93
N GLU A 489 -14.59 2.94 -17.07
CA GLU A 489 -14.95 2.80 -15.65
C GLU A 489 -16.36 2.25 -15.41
N ALA A 490 -17.30 2.54 -16.31
CA ALA A 490 -18.67 2.03 -16.23
C ALA A 490 -18.80 0.57 -16.71
N LEU A 491 -17.82 0.09 -17.47
CA LEU A 491 -17.80 -1.28 -17.96
C LEU A 491 -17.23 -2.19 -16.88
N LYS A 492 -17.69 -3.44 -16.88
CA LYS A 492 -17.15 -4.50 -16.02
C LYS A 492 -16.74 -5.66 -16.92
N GLY A 493 -15.82 -6.44 -16.46
CA GLY A 493 -15.65 -7.78 -16.99
C GLY A 493 -14.91 -7.91 -18.27
N GLU A 494 -15.24 -8.99 -18.95
CA GLU A 494 -14.71 -9.22 -20.27
C GLU A 494 -15.13 -8.11 -21.22
N GLU A 495 -16.30 -7.49 -21.02
CA GLU A 495 -16.71 -6.30 -21.76
C GLU A 495 -15.72 -5.14 -21.56
N ARG A 496 -15.32 -4.83 -20.32
CA ARG A 496 -14.28 -3.84 -20.05
C ARG A 496 -12.95 -4.24 -20.67
N ALA A 497 -12.54 -5.48 -20.50
CA ALA A 497 -11.25 -5.97 -20.99
C ALA A 497 -11.16 -5.90 -22.52
N GLN A 498 -12.22 -6.32 -23.20
CA GLN A 498 -12.34 -6.24 -24.66
C GLN A 498 -12.32 -4.79 -25.12
N PHE A 499 -13.13 -3.91 -24.51
CA PHE A 499 -13.14 -2.48 -24.83
C PHE A 499 -11.74 -1.86 -24.71
N VAL A 500 -11.04 -2.10 -23.59
CA VAL A 500 -9.72 -1.52 -23.37
C VAL A 500 -8.70 -2.05 -24.39
N ARG A 501 -8.69 -3.36 -24.67
CA ARG A 501 -7.79 -3.96 -25.66
C ARG A 501 -8.03 -3.39 -27.06
N GLU A 502 -9.28 -3.33 -27.53
CA GLU A 502 -9.65 -2.78 -28.84
C GLU A 502 -9.26 -1.31 -28.97
N LYS A 503 -9.46 -0.51 -27.89
CA LYS A 503 -9.04 0.89 -27.86
C LYS A 503 -7.53 1.06 -27.85
N PHE A 504 -6.79 0.18 -27.16
CA PHE A 504 -5.33 0.19 -27.19
C PHE A 504 -4.79 -0.21 -28.56
N GLU A 505 -5.40 -1.19 -29.25
CA GLU A 505 -5.04 -1.55 -30.62
C GLU A 505 -5.32 -0.40 -31.60
N SER A 506 -6.48 0.23 -31.48
CA SER A 506 -6.83 1.42 -32.27
C SER A 506 -5.85 2.57 -32.03
N LEU A 507 -5.45 2.77 -30.78
CA LEU A 507 -4.45 3.76 -30.40
C LEU A 507 -3.09 3.45 -31.04
N GLU A 508 -2.62 2.19 -30.98
CA GLU A 508 -1.38 1.77 -31.63
C GLU A 508 -1.41 2.05 -33.13
N ALA A 509 -2.48 1.66 -33.82
CA ALA A 509 -2.65 1.91 -35.24
C ALA A 509 -2.63 3.40 -35.58
N SER A 510 -3.29 4.23 -34.77
CA SER A 510 -3.33 5.69 -34.95
C SER A 510 -1.99 6.39 -34.74
N MET A 511 -1.07 5.77 -34.00
CA MET A 511 0.25 6.33 -33.72
C MET A 511 1.33 5.83 -34.70
N LYS A 512 1.03 4.78 -35.48
CA LYS A 512 1.84 4.30 -36.60
C LYS A 512 1.57 5.06 -37.89
N ALA A 513 0.33 5.52 -38.07
CA ALA A 513 -0.10 6.36 -39.17
C ALA A 513 0.36 7.80 -38.95
#